data_AF-A0AAV6A8Q4-F1
#
_entry.id   AF-A0AAV6A8Q4-F1
#
_cell.length_a   1.000
_cell.length_b   1.000
_cell.length_c   1.000
_cell.angle_alpha   90.00
_cell.angle_beta   90.00
_cell.angle_gamma   90.00
#
_symmetry.space_group_name_H-M   'P 1'
#
loop_
_entity.id
_entity.type
_entity.pdbx_description
1 polymer ?
#
loop_
_entity_poly.entity_id
_entity_poly.type
_entity_poly.pdbx_seq_one_letter_code
_entity_poly.pdbx_strand_id
1 'polypeptide(L)'
;MASSSPASLVWLRWWPFIVLVGAGLALFSTGARTTSAAGPLLGVRVFVLGSGFALAVFLEVMARLMETRQHLGAGYHASPEAARAILDASAGLTRVLNLALAVFMALLVAPSAWIFGLGPGQVLALGIGIIVLATVWAAYSLKSVHGELERTGRLGGLEGWNGIIYSNPRDPRLWVPKISGYGTTLNFAHRRAWIMLGSILVLSLGAAAIGVISAFCR
;
A
#
# COMPACT_ATOMS: atom_id res chain seq x y z
N MET A 1 21.63 -25.68 -17.62
CA MET A 1 21.01 -24.39 -17.29
C MET A 1 20.37 -24.54 -15.91
N ALA A 2 20.91 -23.86 -14.91
CA ALA A 2 20.57 -24.08 -13.51
C ALA A 2 19.13 -23.63 -13.20
N SER A 3 18.35 -24.54 -12.63
CA SER A 3 17.03 -24.27 -12.04
C SER A 3 17.22 -23.50 -10.73
N SER A 4 17.01 -22.19 -10.78
CA SER A 4 16.86 -21.39 -9.56
C SER A 4 15.58 -21.82 -8.85
N SER A 5 15.74 -22.58 -7.77
CA SER A 5 14.63 -22.97 -6.90
C SER A 5 13.85 -21.74 -6.39
N PRO A 6 12.52 -21.83 -6.17
CA PRO A 6 11.71 -20.74 -5.62
C PRO A 6 12.07 -20.36 -4.16
N ALA A 7 13.00 -21.07 -3.52
CA ALA A 7 13.41 -20.84 -2.15
C ALA A 7 14.31 -19.60 -1.97
N SER A 8 15.01 -19.14 -3.03
CA SER A 8 15.89 -17.97 -2.94
C SER A 8 15.14 -16.63 -2.84
N LEU A 9 13.84 -16.59 -3.21
CA LEU A 9 12.97 -15.42 -3.06
C LEU A 9 12.30 -15.33 -1.68
N VAL A 10 12.40 -16.36 -0.85
CA VAL A 10 11.86 -16.35 0.53
C VAL A 10 12.61 -15.35 1.41
N TRP A 11 13.91 -15.15 1.16
CA TRP A 11 14.71 -14.16 1.90
C TRP A 11 14.36 -12.71 1.52
N LEU A 12 13.96 -12.48 0.27
CA LEU A 12 13.35 -11.22 -0.20
C LEU A 12 11.92 -11.00 0.32
N ARG A 13 11.35 -11.95 1.06
CA ARG A 13 10.04 -11.83 1.72
C ARG A 13 10.13 -11.24 3.12
N TRP A 14 11.33 -11.27 3.73
CA TRP A 14 11.55 -10.83 5.12
C TRP A 14 12.47 -9.62 5.26
N TRP A 15 13.12 -9.16 4.18
CA TRP A 15 14.04 -8.02 4.24
C TRP A 15 13.46 -6.74 4.85
N PRO A 16 12.16 -6.38 4.70
CA PRO A 16 11.64 -5.17 5.33
C PRO A 16 11.56 -5.30 6.86
N PHE A 17 11.34 -6.51 7.36
CA PHE A 17 11.37 -6.83 8.78
C PHE A 17 12.79 -6.76 9.33
N ILE A 18 13.78 -7.25 8.56
CA ILE A 18 15.20 -7.16 8.93
C ILE A 18 15.64 -5.70 8.99
N VAL A 19 15.18 -4.86 8.05
CA VAL A 19 15.46 -3.41 8.04
C VAL A 19 14.80 -2.70 9.22
N LEU A 20 13.52 -2.99 9.53
CA LEU A 20 12.81 -2.38 10.66
C LEU A 20 13.39 -2.81 12.03
N VAL A 21 13.72 -4.10 12.19
CA VAL A 21 14.35 -4.63 13.41
C VAL A 21 15.78 -4.11 13.55
N GLY A 22 16.55 -4.10 12.46
CA GLY A 22 17.90 -3.56 12.43
C GLY A 22 17.95 -2.07 12.75
N ALA A 23 17.02 -1.28 12.18
CA ALA A 23 16.87 0.14 12.49
C ALA A 23 16.46 0.34 13.96
N GLY A 24 15.48 -0.42 14.46
CA GLY A 24 15.07 -0.38 15.87
C GLY A 24 16.22 -0.69 16.85
N LEU A 25 17.04 -1.71 16.56
CA LEU A 25 18.19 -2.10 17.38
C LEU A 25 19.34 -1.08 17.29
N ALA A 26 19.61 -0.51 16.11
CA ALA A 26 20.61 0.54 15.93
C ALA A 26 20.25 1.81 16.72
N LEU A 27 18.97 2.19 16.72
CA LEU A 27 18.43 3.31 17.51
C LEU A 27 18.51 3.04 19.02
N PHE A 28 18.32 1.78 19.44
CA PHE A 28 18.47 1.36 20.84
C PHE A 28 19.92 1.47 21.34
N SER A 29 20.88 1.05 20.52
CA SER A 29 22.32 1.05 20.87
C SER A 29 22.97 2.44 20.92
N THR A 30 22.38 3.43 20.26
CA THR A 30 22.87 4.82 20.20
C THR A 30 22.23 5.70 21.27
N GLY A 31 20.96 5.47 21.63
CA GLY A 31 20.26 6.19 22.70
C GLY A 31 20.76 5.87 24.12
N ALA A 32 21.32 4.69 24.35
CA ALA A 32 21.83 4.30 25.67
C ALA A 32 23.07 5.08 26.14
N ARG A 33 23.76 5.79 25.24
CA ARG A 33 25.03 6.47 25.55
C ARG A 33 24.91 7.94 25.95
N THR A 34 23.73 8.56 25.86
CA THR A 34 23.58 9.99 26.15
C THR A 34 22.39 10.32 27.07
N THR A 35 22.73 10.63 28.32
CA THR A 35 22.05 11.52 29.28
C THR A 35 20.89 11.00 30.17
N SER A 36 21.02 11.33 31.45
CA SER A 36 20.19 11.01 32.62
C SER A 36 18.81 11.71 32.66
N ALA A 37 18.39 12.39 31.59
CA ALA A 37 17.06 13.00 31.45
C ALA A 37 16.15 12.28 30.41
N ALA A 38 16.62 11.17 29.82
CA ALA A 38 16.01 10.53 28.66
C ALA A 38 14.81 9.59 28.94
N GLY A 39 14.47 9.30 30.19
CA GLY A 39 13.51 8.25 30.57
C GLY A 39 12.12 8.34 29.88
N PRO A 40 11.42 9.50 29.92
CA PRO A 40 10.10 9.63 29.32
C PRO A 40 10.13 9.59 27.79
N LEU A 41 11.13 10.23 27.18
CA LEU A 41 11.31 10.26 25.73
C LEU A 41 11.68 8.88 25.18
N LEU A 42 12.44 8.08 25.92
CA LEU A 42 12.83 6.73 25.52
C LEU A 42 11.65 5.76 25.64
N GLY A 43 10.81 5.89 26.68
CA GLY A 43 9.56 5.14 26.82
C GLY A 43 8.57 5.43 25.68
N VAL A 44 8.39 6.70 25.32
CA VAL A 44 7.56 7.09 24.17
C VAL A 44 8.14 6.53 22.87
N ARG A 45 9.46 6.58 22.67
CA ARG A 45 10.11 6.03 21.46
C ARG A 45 9.93 4.52 21.32
N VAL A 46 10.13 3.77 22.40
CA VAL A 46 9.92 2.30 22.41
C VAL A 46 8.46 1.98 22.15
N PHE A 47 7.54 2.73 22.76
CA PHE A 47 6.11 2.54 22.54
C PHE A 47 5.72 2.82 21.08
N VAL A 48 6.24 3.89 20.47
CA VAL A 48 5.88 4.26 19.10
C VAL A 48 6.53 3.33 18.06
N LEU A 49 7.79 2.94 18.24
CA LEU A 49 8.43 1.92 17.37
C LEU A 49 7.79 0.54 17.55
N GLY A 50 7.50 0.15 18.78
CA GLY A 50 6.81 -1.10 19.11
C GLY A 50 5.40 -1.15 18.53
N SER A 51 4.64 -0.06 18.61
CA SER A 51 3.30 0.04 18.02
C SER A 51 3.34 0.11 16.49
N GLY A 52 4.31 0.79 15.89
CA GLY A 52 4.53 0.78 14.44
C GLY A 52 4.90 -0.62 13.92
N PHE A 53 5.78 -1.33 14.63
CA PHE A 53 6.11 -2.73 14.32
C PHE A 53 4.91 -3.65 14.50
N ALA A 54 4.18 -3.54 15.61
CA ALA A 54 2.98 -4.33 15.86
C ALA A 54 1.90 -4.07 14.79
N LEU A 55 1.72 -2.81 14.36
CA LEU A 55 0.82 -2.44 13.27
C LEU A 55 1.28 -3.06 11.95
N ALA A 56 2.57 -3.01 11.62
CA ALA A 56 3.10 -3.63 10.40
C ALA A 56 2.91 -5.16 10.40
N VAL A 57 3.17 -5.83 11.54
CA VAL A 57 2.92 -7.26 11.72
C VAL A 57 1.43 -7.56 11.59
N PHE A 58 0.57 -6.78 12.24
CA PHE A 58 -0.87 -6.93 12.15
C PHE A 58 -1.36 -6.77 10.70
N LEU A 59 -0.90 -5.75 9.99
CA LEU A 59 -1.25 -5.50 8.58
C LEU A 59 -0.76 -6.62 7.66
N GLU A 60 0.42 -7.19 7.89
CA GLU A 60 0.93 -8.35 7.14
C GLU A 60 0.12 -9.62 7.44
N VAL A 61 -0.20 -9.89 8.71
CA VAL A 61 -1.04 -11.02 9.11
C VAL A 61 -2.43 -10.90 8.48
N MET A 62 -3.03 -9.71 8.54
CA MET A 62 -4.31 -9.44 7.90
C MET A 62 -4.24 -9.57 6.37
N ALA A 63 -3.16 -9.09 5.74
CA ALA A 63 -2.97 -9.26 4.30
C ALA A 63 -2.91 -10.75 3.91
N ARG A 64 -2.23 -11.59 4.69
CA ARG A 64 -2.18 -13.05 4.45
C ARG A 64 -3.50 -13.76 4.71
N LEU A 65 -4.22 -13.36 5.76
CA LEU A 65 -5.57 -13.87 6.04
C LEU A 65 -6.56 -13.48 4.93
N MET A 66 -6.38 -12.29 4.34
CA MET A 66 -7.16 -11.87 3.17
C MET A 66 -6.79 -12.70 1.95
N GLU A 67 -5.50 -12.85 1.63
CA GLU A 67 -4.99 -13.62 0.49
C GLU A 67 -5.48 -15.08 0.48
N THR A 68 -5.50 -15.74 1.65
CA THR A 68 -6.05 -17.10 1.80
C THR A 68 -7.55 -17.19 1.58
N ARG A 69 -8.28 -16.08 1.65
CA ARG A 69 -9.72 -15.99 1.40
C ARG A 69 -10.06 -15.25 0.10
N GLN A 70 -9.05 -14.83 -0.67
CA GLN A 70 -9.29 -14.11 -1.91
C GLN A 70 -9.83 -15.06 -2.97
N HIS A 71 -10.99 -14.69 -3.47
CA HIS A 71 -11.64 -15.27 -4.62
C HIS A 71 -11.96 -14.12 -5.57
N LEU A 72 -12.20 -14.44 -6.84
CA LEU A 72 -12.75 -13.44 -7.75
C LEU A 72 -14.12 -12.98 -7.24
N GLY A 73 -14.43 -11.70 -7.46
CA GLY A 73 -15.75 -11.16 -7.15
C GLY A 73 -16.87 -11.95 -7.84
N ALA A 74 -18.05 -11.95 -7.23
CA ALA A 74 -19.22 -12.61 -7.80
C ALA A 74 -19.53 -12.07 -9.21
N GLY A 75 -19.69 -12.97 -10.18
CA GLY A 75 -20.01 -12.65 -11.58
C GLY A 75 -18.82 -12.55 -12.53
N TYR A 76 -17.57 -12.68 -12.04
CA TYR A 76 -16.40 -12.81 -12.92
C TYR A 76 -16.10 -14.28 -13.19
N HIS A 77 -15.97 -14.64 -14.47
CA HIS A 77 -15.71 -16.00 -14.92
C HIS A 77 -14.39 -16.06 -15.69
N ALA A 78 -13.28 -15.81 -14.99
CA ALA A 78 -11.95 -15.88 -15.59
C ALA A 78 -11.42 -17.32 -15.59
N SER A 79 -10.48 -17.61 -16.51
CA SER A 79 -9.71 -18.85 -16.43
C SER A 79 -8.97 -18.96 -15.08
N PRO A 80 -8.76 -20.17 -14.52
CA PRO A 80 -8.11 -20.33 -13.22
C PRO A 80 -6.74 -19.66 -13.12
N GLU A 81 -5.99 -19.65 -14.21
CA GLU A 81 -4.67 -19.01 -14.28
C GLU A 81 -4.77 -17.48 -14.34
N ALA A 82 -5.74 -16.92 -15.09
CA ALA A 82 -5.99 -15.48 -15.08
C ALA A 82 -6.45 -15.00 -13.71
N ALA A 83 -7.33 -15.77 -13.05
CA ALA A 83 -7.75 -15.52 -11.68
C ALA A 83 -6.55 -15.46 -10.73
N ARG A 84 -5.67 -16.47 -10.75
CA ARG A 84 -4.46 -16.50 -9.92
C ARG A 84 -3.55 -15.30 -10.18
N ALA A 85 -3.25 -14.97 -11.43
CA ALA A 85 -2.40 -13.83 -11.77
C ALA A 85 -2.93 -12.50 -11.21
N ILE A 86 -4.25 -12.30 -11.24
CA ILE A 86 -4.90 -11.09 -10.70
C ILE A 86 -4.87 -11.07 -9.18
N LEU A 87 -5.16 -12.21 -8.54
CA LEU A 87 -5.13 -12.33 -7.09
C LEU A 87 -3.70 -12.13 -6.54
N ASP A 88 -2.70 -12.76 -7.16
CA ASP A 88 -1.29 -12.61 -6.80
C ASP A 88 -0.82 -11.16 -6.96
N ALA A 89 -1.19 -10.49 -8.05
CA ALA A 89 -0.89 -9.08 -8.26
C ALA A 89 -1.59 -8.17 -7.24
N SER A 90 -2.84 -8.47 -6.88
CA SER A 90 -3.62 -7.74 -5.88
C SER A 90 -3.07 -7.92 -4.46
N ALA A 91 -2.58 -9.11 -4.13
CA ALA A 91 -1.90 -9.38 -2.87
C ALA A 91 -0.54 -8.68 -2.81
N GLY A 92 0.25 -8.75 -3.90
CA GLY A 92 1.51 -8.03 -4.03
C GLY A 92 1.34 -6.52 -3.85
N LEU A 93 0.31 -5.95 -4.46
CA LEU A 93 -0.10 -4.55 -4.26
C LEU A 93 -0.30 -4.21 -2.79
N THR A 94 -1.13 -5.00 -2.11
CA THR A 94 -1.48 -4.77 -0.69
C THR A 94 -0.23 -4.79 0.17
N ARG A 95 0.69 -5.73 -0.08
CA ARG A 95 1.97 -5.81 0.64
C ARG A 95 2.87 -4.61 0.39
N VAL A 96 3.01 -4.16 -0.86
CA VAL A 96 3.85 -3.01 -1.22
C VAL A 96 3.33 -1.73 -0.56
N LEU A 97 2.02 -1.50 -0.58
CA LEU A 97 1.41 -0.33 0.07
C LEU A 97 1.51 -0.40 1.60
N ASN A 98 1.26 -1.55 2.20
CA ASN A 98 1.41 -1.73 3.65
C ASN A 98 2.86 -1.50 4.09
N LEU A 99 3.84 -1.98 3.31
CA LEU A 99 5.24 -1.73 3.58
C LEU A 99 5.58 -0.24 3.46
N ALA A 100 5.13 0.40 2.38
CA ALA A 100 5.37 1.83 2.17
C ALA A 100 4.79 2.66 3.32
N LEU A 101 3.61 2.31 3.81
CA LEU A 101 2.99 2.93 4.97
C LEU A 101 3.79 2.68 6.26
N ALA A 102 4.23 1.44 6.50
CA ALA A 102 5.04 1.11 7.67
C ALA A 102 6.38 1.88 7.67
N VAL A 103 7.04 1.98 6.51
CA VAL A 103 8.26 2.79 6.35
C VAL A 103 7.98 4.26 6.59
N PHE A 104 6.89 4.79 6.03
CA PHE A 104 6.52 6.18 6.24
C PHE A 104 6.25 6.48 7.72
N MET A 105 5.49 5.63 8.41
CA MET A 105 5.25 5.75 9.85
C MET A 105 6.56 5.67 10.64
N ALA A 106 7.48 4.77 10.30
CA ALA A 106 8.79 4.69 10.94
C ALA A 106 9.62 5.98 10.74
N LEU A 107 9.57 6.57 9.53
CA LEU A 107 10.24 7.84 9.23
C LEU A 107 9.68 9.00 10.05
N LEU A 108 8.35 9.07 10.25
CA LEU A 108 7.71 10.11 11.06
C LEU A 108 8.08 10.03 12.55
N VAL A 109 8.47 8.85 13.02
CA VAL A 109 8.76 8.57 14.43
C VAL A 109 10.26 8.74 14.73
N ALA A 110 11.11 8.46 13.74
CA ALA A 110 12.54 8.64 13.88
C ALA A 110 12.86 10.15 14.01
N PRO A 111 13.73 10.56 14.97
CA PRO A 111 14.19 11.93 15.06
C PRO A 111 14.77 12.37 13.71
N SER A 112 14.24 13.44 13.12
CA SER A 112 14.64 13.86 11.77
C SER A 112 16.15 14.13 11.66
N ALA A 113 16.76 14.61 12.75
CA ALA A 113 18.21 14.79 12.91
C ALA A 113 19.03 13.49 12.70
N TRP A 114 18.41 12.31 12.84
CA TRP A 114 19.05 11.00 12.66
C TRP A 114 18.89 10.46 11.24
N ILE A 115 17.91 10.95 10.48
CA ILE A 115 17.72 10.58 9.08
C ILE A 115 18.57 11.53 8.24
N PHE A 116 19.87 11.23 8.07
CA PHE A 116 20.79 11.95 7.18
C PHE A 116 20.85 13.48 7.38
N GLY A 117 20.49 13.99 8.57
CA GLY A 117 20.41 15.44 8.83
C GLY A 117 19.21 16.13 8.17
N LEU A 118 18.19 15.39 7.75
CA LEU A 118 16.99 15.95 7.12
C LEU A 118 16.14 16.73 8.13
N GLY A 119 15.59 17.87 7.69
CA GLY A 119 14.57 18.60 8.43
C GLY A 119 13.22 17.87 8.43
N PRO A 120 12.31 18.17 9.37
CA PRO A 120 10.99 17.51 9.46
C PRO A 120 10.18 17.56 8.16
N GLY A 121 10.22 18.69 7.44
CA GLY A 121 9.53 18.82 6.14
C GLY A 121 10.10 17.92 5.06
N GLN A 122 11.40 17.66 5.06
CA GLN A 122 12.05 16.76 4.10
C GLN A 122 11.72 15.28 4.40
N VAL A 123 11.62 14.90 5.67
CA VAL A 123 11.17 13.56 6.09
C VAL A 123 9.73 13.31 5.65
N LEU A 124 8.85 14.30 5.81
CA LEU A 124 7.47 14.23 5.32
C LEU A 124 7.41 14.07 3.80
N ALA A 125 8.17 14.90 3.06
CA ALA A 125 8.23 14.84 1.60
C ALA A 125 8.75 13.48 1.09
N LEU A 126 9.79 12.93 1.73
CA LEU A 126 10.32 11.59 1.43
C LEU A 126 9.27 10.51 1.66
N GLY A 127 8.58 10.55 2.79
CA GLY A 127 7.51 9.63 3.13
C GLY A 127 6.37 9.64 2.11
N ILE A 128 5.88 10.83 1.75
CA ILE A 128 4.88 10.99 0.68
C ILE A 128 5.40 10.44 -0.65
N GLY A 129 6.67 10.73 -0.99
CA GLY A 129 7.31 10.19 -2.20
C GLY A 129 7.33 8.66 -2.24
N ILE A 130 7.62 8.00 -1.12
CA ILE A 130 7.58 6.53 -1.00
C ILE A 130 6.17 6.00 -1.24
N ILE A 131 5.14 6.61 -0.66
CA ILE A 131 3.73 6.22 -0.87
C ILE A 131 3.33 6.41 -2.33
N VAL A 132 3.68 7.53 -2.94
CA VAL A 132 3.37 7.82 -4.35
C VAL A 132 4.06 6.80 -5.26
N LEU A 133 5.35 6.54 -5.05
CA LEU A 133 6.10 5.56 -5.84
C LEU A 133 5.50 4.14 -5.69
N ALA A 134 5.17 3.75 -4.47
CA ALA A 134 4.51 2.48 -4.19
C ALA A 134 3.16 2.37 -4.91
N THR A 135 2.37 3.45 -4.93
CA THR A 135 1.06 3.53 -5.62
C THR A 135 1.19 3.51 -7.15
N VAL A 136 2.22 4.16 -7.70
CA VAL A 136 2.51 4.14 -9.15
C VAL A 136 2.97 2.74 -9.57
N TRP A 137 3.90 2.14 -8.83
CA TRP A 137 4.38 0.78 -9.07
C TRP A 137 3.22 -0.24 -9.02
N ALA A 138 2.38 -0.10 -8.01
CA ALA A 138 1.13 -0.82 -7.83
C ALA A 138 0.22 -0.77 -9.06
N ALA A 139 -0.11 0.43 -9.53
CA ALA A 139 -0.95 0.62 -10.70
C ALA A 139 -0.31 0.05 -11.97
N TYR A 140 1.00 0.23 -12.12
CA TYR A 140 1.76 -0.35 -13.22
C TYR A 140 1.71 -1.88 -13.22
N SER A 141 1.91 -2.52 -12.06
CA SER A 141 1.88 -3.97 -11.92
C SER A 141 0.53 -4.58 -12.29
N LEU A 142 -0.58 -3.94 -11.92
CA LEU A 142 -1.90 -4.42 -12.34
C LEU A 142 -2.14 -4.21 -13.84
N LYS A 143 -1.69 -3.08 -14.38
CA LYS A 143 -1.78 -2.79 -15.82
C LYS A 143 -0.93 -3.75 -16.65
N SER A 144 0.25 -4.14 -16.18
CA SER A 144 1.08 -5.12 -16.87
C SER A 144 0.44 -6.51 -16.88
N VAL A 145 -0.22 -6.92 -15.78
CA VAL A 145 -0.98 -8.19 -15.75
C VAL A 145 -2.14 -8.16 -16.72
N HIS A 146 -2.91 -7.07 -16.77
CA HIS A 146 -3.97 -6.91 -17.76
C HIS A 146 -3.45 -7.04 -19.20
N GLY A 147 -2.38 -6.31 -19.54
CA GLY A 147 -1.78 -6.38 -20.88
C GLY A 147 -1.23 -7.76 -21.24
N GLU A 148 -0.70 -8.50 -20.26
CA GLU A 148 -0.27 -9.89 -20.48
C GLU A 148 -1.44 -10.83 -20.73
N LEU A 149 -2.53 -10.68 -19.97
CA LEU A 149 -3.76 -11.44 -20.20
C LEU A 149 -4.40 -11.09 -21.55
N GLU A 150 -4.30 -9.85 -22.00
CA GLU A 150 -4.78 -9.41 -23.31
C GLU A 150 -4.01 -10.10 -24.44
N ARG A 151 -2.67 -10.02 -24.41
CA ARG A 151 -1.80 -10.62 -25.43
C ARG A 151 -1.94 -12.13 -25.52
N THR A 152 -2.18 -12.79 -24.39
CA THR A 152 -2.36 -14.24 -24.33
C THR A 152 -3.80 -14.68 -24.62
N GLY A 153 -4.73 -13.75 -24.86
CA GLY A 153 -6.13 -14.05 -25.14
C GLY A 153 -6.92 -14.57 -23.93
N ARG A 154 -6.45 -14.27 -22.71
CA ARG A 154 -6.96 -14.84 -21.44
C ARG A 154 -7.84 -13.89 -20.63
N LEU A 155 -8.22 -12.76 -21.21
CA LEU A 155 -9.14 -11.79 -20.60
C LEU A 155 -10.61 -12.25 -20.56
N GLY A 156 -10.94 -13.40 -21.14
CA GLY A 156 -12.30 -13.94 -21.12
C GLY A 156 -12.92 -13.93 -19.72
N GLY A 157 -14.12 -13.35 -19.60
CA GLY A 157 -14.85 -13.22 -18.33
C GLY A 157 -14.42 -12.07 -17.40
N LEU A 158 -13.54 -11.18 -17.87
CA LEU A 158 -13.08 -9.97 -17.17
C LEU A 158 -13.53 -8.67 -17.86
N GLU A 159 -14.68 -8.72 -18.51
CA GLU A 159 -15.20 -7.61 -19.33
C GLU A 159 -15.30 -6.31 -18.53
N GLY A 160 -14.68 -5.26 -19.06
CA GLY A 160 -14.67 -3.93 -18.46
C GLY A 160 -13.53 -3.68 -17.46
N TRP A 161 -12.78 -4.68 -17.04
CA TRP A 161 -11.58 -4.44 -16.22
C TRP A 161 -10.36 -4.13 -17.09
N ASN A 162 -9.69 -3.01 -16.84
CA ASN A 162 -8.54 -2.55 -17.63
C ASN A 162 -7.18 -2.63 -16.90
N GLY A 163 -7.12 -3.40 -15.82
CA GLY A 163 -5.97 -3.44 -14.91
C GLY A 163 -6.19 -2.57 -13.67
N ILE A 164 -6.71 -1.35 -13.81
CA ILE A 164 -6.72 -0.38 -12.70
C ILE A 164 -8.16 -0.07 -12.25
N ILE A 165 -9.05 0.13 -13.22
CA ILE A 165 -10.44 0.52 -12.99
C ILE A 165 -11.38 -0.42 -13.75
N TYR A 166 -12.64 -0.44 -13.31
CA TYR A 166 -13.72 -1.08 -14.04
C TYR A 166 -14.46 -0.03 -14.88
N SER A 167 -14.61 -0.29 -16.18
CA SER A 167 -15.31 0.55 -17.14
C SER A 167 -16.01 -0.33 -18.17
N ASN A 168 -17.31 -0.57 -17.98
CA ASN A 168 -18.14 -1.29 -18.93
C ASN A 168 -19.41 -0.50 -19.23
N PRO A 169 -19.55 0.10 -20.44
CA PRO A 169 -20.76 0.80 -20.83
C PRO A 169 -22.00 -0.09 -20.92
N ARG A 170 -21.82 -1.41 -21.10
CA ARG A 170 -22.92 -2.37 -21.20
C ARG A 170 -23.49 -2.76 -19.83
N ASP A 171 -22.73 -2.56 -18.76
CA ASP A 171 -23.21 -2.80 -17.39
C ASP A 171 -23.88 -1.52 -16.85
N PRO A 172 -25.21 -1.50 -16.63
CA PRO A 172 -25.91 -0.32 -16.16
C PRO A 172 -25.64 0.00 -14.69
N ARG A 173 -25.02 -0.90 -13.93
CA ARG A 173 -24.78 -0.72 -12.50
C ARG A 173 -23.67 0.31 -12.28
N LEU A 174 -23.91 1.25 -11.36
CA LEU A 174 -22.89 2.20 -10.90
C LEU A 174 -21.89 1.53 -9.94
N TRP A 175 -22.41 0.72 -9.01
CA TRP A 175 -21.63 -0.06 -8.07
C TRP A 175 -21.55 -1.50 -8.57
N VAL A 176 -20.33 -1.96 -8.81
CA VAL A 176 -20.06 -3.32 -9.27
C VAL A 176 -19.16 -4.04 -8.27
N PRO A 177 -19.25 -5.37 -8.12
CA PRO A 177 -18.31 -6.11 -7.31
C PRO A 177 -16.86 -5.86 -7.75
N LYS A 178 -15.95 -5.70 -6.79
CA LYS A 178 -14.51 -5.68 -7.10
C LYS A 178 -14.09 -7.01 -7.70
N ILE A 179 -13.14 -6.96 -8.64
CA ILE A 179 -12.59 -8.17 -9.28
C ILE A 179 -11.82 -9.03 -8.27
N SER A 180 -11.14 -8.42 -7.31
CA SER A 180 -10.40 -9.07 -6.24
C SER A 180 -10.65 -8.37 -4.90
N GLY A 181 -10.70 -9.16 -3.83
CA GLY A 181 -10.98 -8.68 -2.48
C GLY A 181 -12.46 -8.44 -2.20
N TYR A 182 -12.75 -7.76 -1.09
CA TYR A 182 -14.11 -7.52 -0.63
C TYR A 182 -14.65 -6.15 -1.07
N GLY A 183 -15.96 -6.10 -1.29
CA GLY A 183 -16.71 -4.87 -1.52
C GLY A 183 -16.97 -4.56 -2.99
N THR A 184 -17.43 -3.33 -3.22
CA THR A 184 -17.79 -2.82 -4.54
C THR A 184 -16.82 -1.74 -5.01
N THR A 185 -16.77 -1.54 -6.32
CA THR A 185 -16.08 -0.45 -6.99
C THR A 185 -17.05 0.29 -7.90
N LEU A 186 -16.61 1.43 -8.43
CA LEU A 186 -17.39 2.19 -9.38
C LEU A 186 -17.16 1.72 -10.80
N ASN A 187 -18.24 1.72 -11.59
CA ASN A 187 -18.17 1.60 -13.03
C ASN A 187 -17.91 2.97 -13.67
N PHE A 188 -16.66 3.21 -14.04
CA PHE A 188 -16.17 4.47 -14.62
C PHE A 188 -16.60 4.70 -16.08
N ALA A 189 -17.39 3.80 -16.67
CA ALA A 189 -18.09 4.10 -17.93
C ALA A 189 -19.17 5.17 -17.74
N HIS A 190 -19.68 5.35 -16.52
CA HIS A 190 -20.78 6.26 -16.23
C HIS A 190 -20.29 7.61 -15.68
N ARG A 191 -20.82 8.72 -16.20
CA ARG A 191 -20.51 10.09 -15.72
C ARG A 191 -20.74 10.26 -14.21
N ARG A 192 -21.72 9.55 -13.65
CA ARG A 192 -22.02 9.58 -12.20
C ARG A 192 -20.87 9.07 -11.35
N ALA A 193 -20.09 8.09 -11.83
CA ALA A 193 -18.92 7.58 -11.12
C ALA A 193 -17.84 8.66 -10.99
N TRP A 194 -17.59 9.41 -12.07
CA TRP A 194 -16.62 10.51 -12.08
C TRP A 194 -17.04 11.67 -11.20
N ILE A 195 -18.32 12.03 -11.21
CA ILE A 195 -18.86 13.06 -10.30
C ILE A 195 -18.62 12.63 -8.85
N MET A 196 -18.93 11.38 -8.50
CA MET A 196 -18.79 10.92 -7.14
C MET A 196 -17.32 10.86 -6.70
N LEU A 197 -16.41 10.39 -7.58
CA LEU A 197 -14.97 10.45 -7.33
C LEU A 197 -14.51 11.90 -7.13
N GLY A 198 -14.94 12.81 -8.00
CA GLY A 198 -14.64 14.24 -7.88
C GLY A 198 -15.12 14.82 -6.56
N SER A 199 -16.34 14.52 -6.12
CA SER A 199 -16.88 14.98 -4.84
C SER A 199 -16.07 14.48 -3.65
N ILE A 200 -15.66 13.20 -3.64
CA ILE A 200 -14.81 12.65 -2.58
C ILE A 200 -13.47 13.39 -2.54
N LEU A 201 -12.83 13.56 -3.70
CA LEU A 201 -11.54 14.25 -3.79
C LEU A 201 -11.64 15.72 -3.36
N VAL A 202 -12.66 16.45 -3.80
CA VAL A 202 -12.88 17.85 -3.41
C VAL A 202 -13.08 17.98 -1.89
N LEU A 203 -13.89 17.10 -1.29
CA LEU A 203 -14.12 17.13 0.15
C LEU A 203 -12.84 16.80 0.94
N SER A 204 -12.11 15.76 0.55
CA SER A 204 -10.88 15.36 1.25
C SER A 204 -9.76 16.38 1.09
N LEU A 205 -9.52 16.85 -0.14
CA LEU A 205 -8.47 17.85 -0.41
C LEU A 205 -8.85 19.23 0.14
N GLY A 206 -10.13 19.59 0.09
CA GLY A 206 -10.64 20.83 0.69
C GLY A 206 -10.45 20.84 2.20
N ALA A 207 -10.80 19.75 2.89
CA ALA A 207 -10.57 19.63 4.32
C ALA A 207 -9.08 19.69 4.69
N ALA A 208 -8.22 19.00 3.92
CA ALA A 208 -6.77 19.06 4.11
C ALA A 208 -6.22 20.48 3.89
N ALA A 209 -6.64 21.17 2.83
CA ALA A 209 -6.23 22.54 2.53
C ALA A 209 -6.65 23.52 3.63
N ILE A 210 -7.90 23.43 4.12
CA ILE A 210 -8.38 24.24 5.26
C ILE A 210 -7.51 23.99 6.50
N GLY A 211 -7.21 22.73 6.80
CA GLY A 211 -6.33 22.37 7.91
C GLY A 211 -4.95 23.03 7.79
N VAL A 212 -4.31 22.93 6.62
CA VAL A 212 -3.01 23.55 6.34
C VAL A 212 -3.09 25.08 6.48
N ILE A 213 -4.07 25.73 5.82
CA ILE A 213 -4.23 27.19 5.88
C ILE A 213 -4.42 27.65 7.33
N SER A 214 -5.26 26.96 8.11
CA SER A 214 -5.52 27.30 9.52
C SER A 214 -4.32 27.12 10.45
N ALA A 215 -3.32 26.33 10.03
CA ALA A 215 -2.07 26.13 10.75
C ALA A 215 -1.03 27.20 10.41
N PHE A 216 -1.06 27.76 9.20
CA PHE A 216 -0.17 28.85 8.77
C PHE A 216 -0.70 30.25 9.12
N CYS A 217 -2.01 30.42 9.30
CA CYS A 217 -2.63 31.69 9.70
C CYS A 217 -2.73 31.91 11.22
N ARG A 218 -2.16 30.99 12.03
CA ARG A 218 -1.99 31.15 13.48
C ARG A 218 -0.54 31.45 13.80
#